data_AF-A0A6A3P433-F1
#
_entry.id   AF-A0A6A3P433-F1
#
_cell.length_a   1.000
_cell.length_b   1.000
_cell.length_c   1.000
_cell.angle_alpha   90.00
_cell.angle_beta   90.00
_cell.angle_gamma   90.00
#
_symmetry.space_group_name_H-M   'P 1'
#
loop_
_entity.id
_entity.type
_entity.pdbx_description
1 polymer ?
#
loop_
_entity_poly.entity_id
_entity_poly.type
_entity_poly.pdbx_seq_one_letter_code
_entity_poly.pdbx_strand_id
1 'polypeptide(L)'
;MFEADTCSSSMTLNEFDRLKNVAVYTEPLPTLPDPNVQGKIFELIEERWKFICPRSNSTRIPYLLDPSKDTSAFSGKSLAETVTDAVKLAERFGLPHDMTQAIFRSALLDFIDMKDAWPADEKKQARRDSPLQWWLLDRSFSQLRFFADNVLSIPTSSEASERLWSIHGFTYSKLRNRLLTPERPNASDLDSDSDLDGNGDDEEECLFDLQDREF
;
A
#
# COMPACT_ATOMS: atom_id res chain seq x y z
N MET A 1 3.23 10.41 8.66
CA MET A 1 4.12 9.65 7.75
C MET A 1 3.32 8.65 6.92
N PHE A 2 2.45 7.83 7.54
CA PHE A 2 1.57 6.89 6.83
C PHE A 2 0.38 7.51 6.08
N GLU A 3 0.01 8.74 6.44
CA GLU A 3 -1.06 9.53 5.79
C GLU A 3 -0.58 10.27 4.54
N ALA A 4 0.70 10.15 4.16
CA ALA A 4 1.18 10.73 2.92
C ALA A 4 0.78 9.84 1.74
N ASP A 5 0.28 10.44 0.66
CA ASP A 5 -0.06 9.73 -0.59
C ASP A 5 1.14 8.98 -1.20
N THR A 6 2.36 9.42 -0.87
CA THR A 6 3.62 8.80 -1.32
C THR A 6 4.13 7.70 -0.39
N CYS A 7 3.45 7.45 0.74
CA CYS A 7 3.87 6.42 1.69
C CYS A 7 3.47 5.04 1.20
N SER A 8 4.46 4.29 0.72
CA SER A 8 4.29 2.89 0.34
C SER A 8 3.87 2.03 1.54
N SER A 9 2.91 1.13 1.31
CA SER A 9 2.43 0.13 2.27
C SER A 9 3.55 -0.76 2.84
N SER A 10 4.69 -0.85 2.14
CA SER A 10 5.94 -1.47 2.59
C SER A 10 6.50 -0.88 3.90
N MET A 11 6.20 0.38 4.22
CA MET A 11 6.68 1.05 5.43
C MET A 11 5.97 0.57 6.70
N THR A 12 4.76 0.03 6.57
CA THR A 12 3.95 -0.41 7.71
C THR A 12 4.71 -1.39 8.59
N LEU A 13 5.23 -2.47 7.99
CA LEU A 13 5.96 -3.50 8.74
C LEU A 13 7.28 -2.97 9.32
N ASN A 14 7.98 -2.10 8.58
CA ASN A 14 9.23 -1.52 9.01
C ASN A 14 9.08 -0.65 10.26
N GLU A 15 8.03 0.17 10.29
CA GLU A 15 7.79 1.07 11.42
C GLU A 15 7.30 0.33 12.66
N PHE A 16 6.47 -0.71 12.52
CA PHE A 16 6.12 -1.54 13.66
C PHE A 16 7.35 -2.26 14.23
N ASP A 17 8.24 -2.77 13.38
CA ASP A 17 9.51 -3.36 13.81
C ASP A 17 10.39 -2.30 14.52
N ARG A 18 10.46 -1.08 14.00
CA ARG A 18 11.15 0.04 14.67
C ARG A 18 10.54 0.36 16.03
N LEU A 19 9.21 0.43 16.14
CA LEU A 19 8.49 0.74 17.38
C LEU A 19 8.76 -0.29 18.48
N LYS A 20 8.91 -1.56 18.10
CA LYS A 20 9.28 -2.63 19.04
C LYS A 20 10.70 -2.52 19.59
N ASN A 21 11.59 -1.83 18.86
CA ASN A 21 13.02 -1.77 19.17
C ASN A 21 13.50 -0.38 19.65
N VAL A 22 12.65 0.65 19.63
CA VAL A 22 13.06 2.02 19.97
C VAL A 22 13.17 2.21 21.48
N ALA A 23 14.29 2.81 21.92
CA ALA A 23 14.60 3.09 23.34
C ALA A 23 13.48 3.82 24.09
N VAL A 24 12.70 4.66 23.39
CA VAL A 24 11.56 5.39 23.95
C VAL A 24 10.50 4.46 24.58
N TYR A 25 10.37 3.22 24.10
CA TYR A 25 9.42 2.24 24.64
C TYR A 25 10.10 1.04 25.29
N THR A 26 11.40 0.81 25.02
CA THR A 26 12.15 -0.34 25.55
C THR A 26 13.02 0.00 26.76
N GLU A 27 13.32 1.29 26.99
CA GLU A 27 14.14 1.74 28.12
C GLU A 27 13.33 2.67 29.05
N PRO A 28 13.57 2.63 30.38
CA PRO A 28 12.91 3.52 31.32
C PRO A 28 13.26 4.99 31.05
N LEU A 29 12.25 5.83 30.80
CA LEU A 29 12.45 7.26 30.61
C LEU A 29 12.41 7.99 31.96
N PRO A 30 13.51 8.61 32.41
CA PRO A 30 13.58 9.25 33.73
C PRO A 30 12.66 10.46 33.89
N THR A 31 12.23 11.04 32.76
CA THR A 31 11.41 12.25 32.71
C THR A 31 9.92 11.97 32.76
N LEU A 32 9.48 10.70 32.73
CA LEU A 32 8.08 10.36 32.77
C LEU A 32 7.54 10.28 34.21
N PRO A 33 6.44 10.99 34.53
CA PRO A 33 5.84 10.97 35.87
C PRO A 33 5.28 9.59 36.27
N ASP A 34 4.81 8.80 35.30
CA ASP A 34 4.30 7.45 35.51
C ASP A 34 5.07 6.46 34.60
N PRO A 35 5.93 5.60 35.18
CA PRO A 35 6.70 4.61 34.42
C PRO A 35 5.82 3.53 33.80
N ASN A 36 4.56 3.36 34.25
CA ASN A 36 3.65 2.37 33.67
C ASN A 36 3.10 2.76 32.30
N VAL A 37 3.18 4.05 31.93
CA VAL A 37 2.68 4.53 30.63
C VAL A 37 3.47 3.89 29.48
N GLN A 38 4.80 3.78 29.62
CA GLN A 38 5.63 3.13 28.60
C GLN A 38 5.26 1.65 28.44
N GLY A 39 5.10 0.93 29.56
CA GLY A 39 4.71 -0.47 29.57
C GLY A 39 3.35 -0.70 28.88
N LYS A 40 2.34 0.12 29.20
CA LYS A 40 1.02 0.05 28.57
C LYS A 40 1.06 0.34 27.07
N ILE A 41 1.84 1.33 26.64
CA ILE A 41 2.00 1.62 25.20
C ILE A 41 2.70 0.46 24.50
N PHE A 42 3.72 -0.12 25.12
CA PHE A 42 4.43 -1.28 24.57
C PHE A 42 3.52 -2.50 24.47
N GLU A 43 2.69 -2.78 25.47
CA GLU A 43 1.67 -3.82 25.44
C GLU A 43 0.68 -3.61 24.28
N LEU A 44 0.19 -2.39 24.07
CA LEU A 44 -0.69 -2.06 22.94
C LEU A 44 0.00 -2.25 21.58
N ILE A 45 1.29 -1.90 21.48
CA ILE A 45 2.09 -2.14 20.27
C ILE A 45 2.22 -3.65 20.01
N GLU A 46 2.49 -4.46 21.04
CA GLU A 46 2.56 -5.92 20.93
C GLU A 46 1.20 -6.55 20.57
N GLU A 47 0.12 -6.11 21.18
CA GLU A 47 -1.24 -6.56 20.84
C GLU A 47 -1.59 -6.22 19.39
N ARG A 48 -1.29 -4.99 18.95
CA ARG A 48 -1.54 -4.58 17.57
C ARG A 48 -0.64 -5.32 16.58
N TRP A 49 0.61 -5.58 16.96
CA TRP A 49 1.53 -6.40 16.18
C TRP A 49 1.01 -7.84 16.02
N LYS A 50 0.48 -8.44 17.09
CA LYS A 50 -0.20 -9.75 17.05
C LYS A 50 -1.46 -9.71 16.20
N PHE A 51 -2.24 -8.63 16.21
CA PHE A 51 -3.40 -8.50 15.34
C PHE A 51 -3.01 -8.43 13.85
N ILE A 52 -1.92 -7.73 13.55
CA ILE A 52 -1.38 -7.62 12.20
C ILE A 52 -0.63 -8.91 11.79
N CYS A 53 -0.31 -9.80 12.73
CA CYS A 53 0.39 -11.07 12.50
C CYS A 53 -0.52 -12.32 12.66
N PRO A 54 -0.66 -13.21 11.65
CA PRO A 54 0.22 -13.37 10.51
C PRO A 54 0.04 -12.21 9.54
N ARG A 55 1.18 -11.66 9.11
CA ARG A 55 1.23 -10.47 8.27
C ARG A 55 0.26 -10.68 7.10
N SER A 56 -0.71 -9.79 6.93
CA SER A 56 -1.62 -9.88 5.78
C SER A 56 -0.81 -9.76 4.49
N ASN A 57 -1.31 -10.37 3.41
CA ASN A 57 -0.72 -10.21 2.07
C ASN A 57 -0.58 -8.74 1.67
N SER A 58 -1.50 -7.88 2.15
CA SER A 58 -1.47 -6.42 1.98
C SER A 58 -0.29 -5.72 2.65
N THR A 59 0.48 -6.41 3.50
CA THR A 59 1.69 -5.87 4.16
C THR A 59 2.95 -6.62 3.75
N ARG A 60 2.87 -7.95 3.57
CA ARG A 60 4.01 -8.80 3.19
C ARG A 60 4.46 -8.58 1.76
N ILE A 61 3.52 -8.52 0.83
CA ILE A 61 3.84 -8.42 -0.61
C ILE A 61 4.47 -7.06 -0.91
N PRO A 62 3.93 -5.91 -0.46
CA PRO A 62 4.60 -4.63 -0.63
C PRO A 62 5.99 -4.58 0.01
N TYR A 63 6.16 -5.16 1.21
CA TYR A 63 7.46 -5.23 1.88
C TYR A 63 8.46 -6.10 1.11
N LEU A 64 8.00 -7.20 0.50
CA LEU A 64 8.84 -8.05 -0.33
C LEU A 64 9.31 -7.31 -1.59
N LEU A 65 8.41 -6.55 -2.23
CA LEU A 65 8.68 -5.75 -3.42
C LEU A 65 9.51 -4.49 -3.16
N ASP A 66 9.73 -4.10 -1.90
CA ASP A 66 10.59 -2.97 -1.58
C ASP A 66 12.06 -3.39 -1.68
N PRO A 67 12.84 -2.79 -2.60
CA PRO A 67 14.25 -3.12 -2.83
C PRO A 67 15.15 -2.77 -1.62
N SER A 68 14.68 -1.90 -0.73
CA SER A 68 15.43 -1.49 0.47
C SER A 68 15.26 -2.44 1.67
N LYS A 69 14.31 -3.39 1.58
CA LYS A 69 13.93 -4.29 2.66
C LYS A 69 14.54 -5.68 2.47
N ASP A 70 15.01 -6.21 3.59
CA ASP A 70 15.67 -7.50 3.67
C ASP A 70 14.66 -8.64 3.88
N THR A 71 14.91 -9.81 3.32
CA THR A 71 14.03 -10.97 3.50
C THR A 71 14.15 -11.62 4.88
N SER A 72 15.14 -11.26 5.70
CA SER A 72 15.29 -11.69 7.10
C SER A 72 14.08 -11.40 7.97
N ALA A 73 13.22 -10.45 7.59
CA ALA A 73 11.94 -10.22 8.25
C ALA A 73 11.00 -11.45 8.14
N PHE A 74 11.14 -12.30 7.13
CA PHE A 74 10.32 -13.49 6.90
C PHE A 74 10.94 -14.72 7.58
N SER A 75 10.30 -15.24 8.63
CA SER A 75 10.77 -16.43 9.34
C SER A 75 10.15 -17.73 8.79
N GLY A 76 10.97 -18.78 8.62
CA GLY A 76 10.51 -20.12 8.27
C GLY A 76 9.84 -20.20 6.90
N LYS A 77 8.62 -20.76 6.83
CA LYS A 77 7.86 -20.91 5.57
C LYS A 77 7.23 -19.60 5.08
N SER A 78 7.34 -18.52 5.85
CA SER A 78 6.69 -17.25 5.56
C SER A 78 7.11 -16.67 4.20
N LEU A 79 8.37 -16.76 3.81
CA LEU A 79 8.81 -16.24 2.50
C LEU A 79 8.16 -17.01 1.34
N ALA A 80 8.20 -18.35 1.39
CA ALA A 80 7.64 -19.21 0.35
C ALA A 80 6.12 -19.05 0.19
N GLU A 81 5.40 -18.88 1.30
CA GLU A 81 3.97 -18.54 1.31
C GLU A 81 3.72 -17.18 0.66
N THR A 82 4.51 -16.15 0.99
CA THR A 82 4.37 -14.81 0.41
C THR A 82 4.61 -14.80 -1.09
N VAL A 83 5.62 -15.53 -1.57
CA VAL A 83 5.86 -15.68 -3.02
C VAL A 83 4.65 -16.34 -3.68
N THR A 84 4.08 -17.36 -3.05
CA THR A 84 2.89 -18.06 -3.58
C THR A 84 1.67 -17.15 -3.62
N ASP A 85 1.47 -16.35 -2.59
CA ASP A 85 0.36 -15.40 -2.52
C ASP A 85 0.55 -14.21 -3.48
N ALA A 86 1.79 -13.78 -3.71
CA ALA A 86 2.11 -12.77 -4.73
C ALA A 86 1.76 -13.27 -6.14
N VAL A 87 2.07 -14.52 -6.47
CA VAL A 87 1.69 -15.13 -7.77
C VAL A 87 0.16 -15.14 -7.95
N LYS A 88 -0.58 -15.56 -6.91
CA LYS A 88 -2.06 -15.55 -6.95
C LYS A 88 -2.62 -14.13 -7.09
N LEU A 89 -2.00 -13.15 -6.43
CA LEU A 89 -2.43 -11.76 -6.52
C LEU A 89 -2.14 -11.19 -7.92
N ALA A 90 -0.99 -11.52 -8.50
CA ALA A 90 -0.63 -11.10 -9.85
C ALA A 90 -1.58 -11.68 -10.90
N GLU A 91 -2.00 -12.93 -10.73
CA GLU A 91 -3.06 -13.53 -11.56
C GLU A 91 -4.38 -12.75 -11.47
N ARG A 92 -4.78 -12.32 -10.27
CA ARG A 92 -6.01 -11.53 -10.07
C ARG A 92 -5.93 -10.14 -10.69
N PHE A 93 -4.76 -9.51 -10.72
CA PHE A 93 -4.56 -8.24 -11.42
C PHE A 93 -4.54 -8.37 -12.94
N GLY A 94 -4.54 -9.60 -13.48
CA GLY A 94 -4.43 -9.86 -14.90
C GLY A 94 -2.97 -9.81 -15.34
N LEU A 95 -2.30 -10.97 -15.35
CA LEU A 95 -0.96 -11.07 -15.88
C LEU A 95 -0.95 -10.66 -17.38
N PRO A 96 0.09 -9.97 -17.85
CA PRO A 96 0.29 -9.69 -19.27
C PRO A 96 0.19 -10.97 -20.12
N HIS A 97 -0.30 -10.86 -21.35
CA HIS A 97 -0.58 -12.02 -22.20
C HIS A 97 0.66 -12.89 -22.51
N ASP A 98 1.84 -12.29 -22.49
CA ASP A 98 3.15 -12.92 -22.68
C ASP A 98 3.73 -13.54 -21.39
N MET A 99 3.02 -13.44 -20.26
CA MET A 99 3.52 -13.83 -18.96
C MET A 99 2.70 -14.94 -18.31
N THR A 100 3.38 -16.05 -18.02
CA THR A 100 2.80 -17.14 -17.21
C THR A 100 3.13 -16.96 -15.73
N GLN A 101 2.34 -17.60 -14.85
CA GLN A 101 2.62 -17.62 -13.42
C GLN A 101 4.03 -18.12 -13.09
N ALA A 102 4.55 -19.08 -13.86
CA ALA A 102 5.89 -19.63 -13.68
C ALA A 102 6.98 -18.61 -14.00
N ILE A 103 6.82 -17.84 -15.08
CA ILE A 103 7.75 -16.76 -15.46
C ILE A 103 7.73 -15.67 -14.39
N PHE A 104 6.54 -15.24 -13.96
CA PHE A 104 6.40 -14.25 -12.89
C PHE A 104 7.06 -14.72 -11.59
N ARG A 105 6.83 -15.98 -11.21
CA ARG A 105 7.43 -16.58 -10.01
C ARG A 105 8.96 -16.60 -10.11
N SER A 106 9.52 -16.99 -11.25
CA SER A 106 10.97 -16.98 -11.48
C SER A 106 11.54 -15.58 -11.32
N ALA A 107 10.96 -14.59 -12.01
CA ALA A 107 11.41 -13.21 -11.93
C ALA A 107 11.35 -12.66 -10.49
N LEU A 108 10.31 -13.01 -9.72
CA LEU A 108 10.18 -12.61 -8.33
C LEU A 108 11.27 -13.22 -7.43
N LEU A 109 11.64 -14.48 -7.68
CA LEU A 109 12.75 -15.12 -6.96
C LEU A 109 14.10 -14.51 -7.36
N ASP A 110 14.32 -14.26 -8.65
CA ASP A 110 15.54 -13.61 -9.14
C ASP A 110 15.72 -12.20 -8.53
N PHE A 111 14.61 -11.45 -8.38
CA PHE A 111 14.60 -10.17 -7.70
C PHE A 111 14.96 -10.28 -6.21
N ILE A 112 14.41 -11.29 -5.52
CA ILE A 112 14.71 -11.56 -4.11
C ILE A 112 16.21 -11.86 -3.93
N ASP A 113 16.74 -12.77 -4.74
CA ASP A 113 18.16 -13.15 -4.68
C ASP A 113 19.06 -11.96 -4.98
N MET A 114 18.69 -11.12 -5.96
CA MET A 114 19.42 -9.90 -6.29
C MET A 114 19.49 -8.94 -5.10
N LYS A 115 18.35 -8.61 -4.48
CA LYS A 115 18.32 -7.60 -3.40
C LYS A 115 18.98 -8.11 -2.11
N ASP A 116 18.91 -9.42 -1.85
CA ASP A 116 19.57 -10.02 -0.69
C ASP A 116 21.09 -10.04 -0.86
N ALA A 117 21.59 -10.16 -2.09
CA ALA A 117 23.00 -10.09 -2.42
C ALA A 117 23.60 -8.67 -2.36
N TRP A 118 22.78 -7.61 -2.29
CA TRP A 118 23.29 -6.24 -2.28
C TRP A 118 24.07 -5.88 -1.00
N PRO A 119 25.22 -5.19 -1.14
CA PRO A 119 25.94 -4.65 0.00
C PRO A 119 25.15 -3.53 0.70
N ALA A 120 25.48 -3.26 1.96
CA ALA A 120 24.77 -2.29 2.80
C ALA A 120 24.71 -0.87 2.18
N ASP A 121 25.74 -0.47 1.43
CA ASP A 121 25.80 0.83 0.77
C ASP A 121 24.80 0.96 -0.39
N GLU A 122 24.62 -0.10 -1.17
CA GLU A 122 23.61 -0.15 -2.25
C GLU A 122 22.19 -0.19 -1.67
N LYS A 123 21.97 -0.98 -0.61
CA LYS A 123 20.70 -0.96 0.14
C LYS A 123 20.39 0.44 0.68
N LYS A 124 21.40 1.18 1.15
CA LYS A 124 21.25 2.56 1.64
C LYS A 124 20.93 3.54 0.50
N GLN A 125 21.50 3.33 -0.68
CA GLN A 125 21.14 4.12 -1.86
C GLN A 125 19.69 3.85 -2.29
N ALA A 126 19.25 2.58 -2.31
CA ALA A 126 17.87 2.20 -2.61
C ALA A 126 16.84 2.77 -1.62
N ARG A 127 17.24 3.11 -0.38
CA ARG A 127 16.38 3.80 0.60
C ARG A 127 16.13 5.27 0.29
N ARG A 128 16.91 5.89 -0.60
CA ARG A 128 16.77 7.31 -0.92
C ARG A 128 15.57 7.57 -1.82
N ASP A 129 15.27 6.62 -2.69
CA ASP A 129 14.14 6.68 -3.61
C ASP A 129 12.93 5.96 -3.00
N SER A 130 11.72 6.37 -3.36
CA SER A 130 10.53 5.59 -2.97
C SER A 130 10.56 4.23 -3.69
N PRO A 131 10.00 3.15 -3.11
CA PRO A 131 9.96 1.85 -3.77
C PRO A 131 9.33 1.92 -5.16
N LEU A 132 8.28 2.73 -5.32
CA LEU A 132 7.63 2.97 -6.61
C LEU A 132 8.58 3.64 -7.62
N GLN A 133 9.32 4.67 -7.20
CA GLN A 133 10.31 5.33 -8.04
C GLN A 133 11.43 4.39 -8.49
N TRP A 134 11.87 3.48 -7.61
CA TRP A 134 12.86 2.48 -7.96
C TRP A 134 12.34 1.56 -9.09
N TRP A 135 11.11 1.06 -8.98
CA TRP A 135 10.47 0.24 -10.01
C TRP A 135 10.22 0.98 -11.33
N LEU A 136 10.08 2.31 -11.30
CA LEU A 136 9.96 3.13 -12.51
C LEU A 136 11.29 3.29 -13.25
N LEU A 137 12.42 3.34 -12.52
CA LEU A 137 13.75 3.55 -13.06
C LEU A 137 14.44 2.24 -13.49
N ASP A 138 14.21 1.14 -12.76
CA ASP A 138 14.79 -0.15 -13.11
C ASP A 138 14.13 -0.75 -14.36
N ARG A 139 14.96 -1.36 -15.22
CA ARG A 139 14.51 -2.03 -16.45
C ARG A 139 14.79 -3.53 -16.44
N SER A 140 15.51 -4.03 -15.45
CA SER A 140 15.94 -5.41 -15.32
C SER A 140 14.75 -6.33 -15.04
N PHE A 141 13.77 -5.84 -14.29
CA PHE A 141 12.58 -6.59 -13.88
C PHE A 141 11.29 -6.00 -14.46
N SER A 142 11.26 -5.78 -15.77
CA SER A 142 10.08 -5.25 -16.47
C SER A 142 8.82 -6.09 -16.24
N GLN A 143 8.98 -7.40 -16.01
CA GLN A 143 7.88 -8.32 -15.72
C GLN A 143 7.19 -8.02 -14.38
N LEU A 144 7.96 -7.60 -13.38
CA LEU A 144 7.45 -7.33 -12.04
C LEU A 144 6.93 -5.90 -11.89
N ARG A 145 7.37 -4.98 -12.76
CA ARG A 145 7.02 -3.56 -12.68
C ARG A 145 5.51 -3.31 -12.68
N PHE A 146 4.76 -3.94 -13.58
CA PHE A 146 3.30 -3.80 -13.60
C PHE A 146 2.67 -4.23 -12.27
N PHE A 147 3.12 -5.34 -11.71
CA PHE A 147 2.64 -5.83 -10.43
C PHE A 147 3.03 -4.90 -9.28
N ALA A 148 4.28 -4.43 -9.27
CA ALA A 148 4.79 -3.52 -8.25
C ALA A 148 4.07 -2.17 -8.26
N ASP A 149 3.78 -1.63 -9.44
CA ASP A 149 3.00 -0.39 -9.61
C ASP A 149 1.60 -0.52 -8.99
N ASN A 150 0.89 -1.61 -9.29
CA ASN A 150 -0.43 -1.87 -8.73
C ASN A 150 -0.40 -2.06 -7.21
N VAL A 151 0.58 -2.80 -6.67
CA VAL A 151 0.65 -3.12 -5.23
C VAL A 151 1.13 -1.92 -4.40
N LEU A 152 2.14 -1.19 -4.88
CA LEU A 152 2.78 -0.10 -4.12
C LEU A 152 2.01 1.21 -4.22
N SER A 153 1.12 1.37 -5.22
CA SER A 153 0.22 2.51 -5.34
C SER A 153 -1.00 2.43 -4.41
N ILE A 154 -1.23 1.29 -3.75
CA ILE A 154 -2.29 1.18 -2.74
C ILE A 154 -1.86 2.02 -1.53
N PRO A 155 -2.65 3.05 -1.16
CA PRO A 155 -2.31 3.91 -0.02
C PRO A 155 -2.32 3.10 1.28
N THR A 156 -1.42 3.45 2.19
CA THR A 156 -1.25 2.76 3.48
C THR A 156 -2.43 3.00 4.43
N SER A 157 -3.16 4.09 4.25
CA SER A 157 -4.26 4.51 5.11
C SER A 157 -5.51 4.84 4.30
N SER A 158 -6.69 4.51 4.84
CA SER A 158 -7.97 5.00 4.34
C SER A 158 -8.11 6.53 4.48
N GLU A 159 -7.26 7.15 5.30
CA GLU A 159 -7.22 8.60 5.53
C GLU A 159 -6.16 9.31 4.67
N ALA A 160 -5.54 8.64 3.69
CA ALA A 160 -4.58 9.30 2.80
C ALA A 160 -5.17 10.56 2.13
N SER A 161 -6.45 10.52 1.75
CA SER A 161 -7.16 11.67 1.18
C SER A 161 -7.76 12.64 2.23
N GLU A 162 -7.61 12.40 3.54
CA GLU A 162 -8.24 13.23 4.59
C GLU A 162 -7.79 14.69 4.49
N ARG A 163 -6.54 14.95 4.09
CA ARG A 163 -6.06 16.31 3.85
C ARG A 163 -6.89 17.04 2.79
N LEU A 164 -7.27 16.36 1.71
CA LEU A 164 -8.13 16.92 0.67
C LEU A 164 -9.54 17.13 1.23
N TRP A 165 -10.11 16.13 1.90
CA TRP A 165 -11.42 16.23 2.52
C TRP A 165 -11.53 17.36 3.56
N SER A 166 -10.47 17.60 4.33
CA SER A 166 -10.39 18.69 5.32
C SER A 166 -10.44 20.07 4.64
N ILE A 167 -9.72 20.26 3.53
CA ILE A 167 -9.77 21.48 2.71
C ILE A 167 -11.19 21.68 2.14
N HIS A 168 -11.79 20.61 1.63
CA HIS A 168 -13.16 20.62 1.12
C HIS A 168 -14.23 20.71 2.22
N GLY A 169 -13.85 20.64 3.50
CA GLY A 169 -14.77 20.86 4.61
C GLY A 169 -15.48 22.22 4.51
N PHE A 170 -14.85 23.23 3.94
CA PHE A 170 -15.46 24.55 3.71
C PHE A 170 -16.58 24.52 2.67
N THR A 171 -16.46 23.71 1.61
CA THR A 171 -17.44 23.58 0.53
C THR A 171 -18.57 22.61 0.88
N TYR A 172 -18.33 21.64 1.77
CA TYR A 172 -19.34 20.65 2.16
C TYR A 172 -20.08 20.97 3.47
N SER A 173 -19.40 21.53 4.48
CA SER A 173 -19.99 21.70 5.83
C SER A 173 -20.56 23.09 6.12
N LYS A 174 -20.02 24.15 5.49
CA LYS A 174 -20.45 25.53 5.76
C LYS A 174 -21.67 25.87 4.92
N LEU A 175 -22.80 26.09 5.59
CA LEU A 175 -24.10 26.44 4.97
C LEU A 175 -24.02 27.53 3.89
N ARG A 176 -23.15 28.54 4.07
CA ARG A 176 -22.99 29.65 3.12
C ARG A 176 -22.36 29.24 1.79
N ASN A 177 -21.54 28.19 1.78
CA ASN A 177 -20.76 27.75 0.61
C ASN A 177 -21.10 26.30 0.21
N ARG A 178 -22.16 25.73 0.80
CA ARG A 178 -22.59 24.36 0.55
C ARG A 178 -23.14 24.28 -0.86
N LEU A 179 -22.46 23.55 -1.73
CA LEU A 179 -22.97 23.23 -3.06
C LEU A 179 -24.24 22.38 -2.90
N LEU A 180 -25.34 22.79 -3.54
CA LEU A 180 -26.68 22.21 -3.34
C LEU A 180 -27.04 21.10 -4.35
N THR A 181 -26.11 20.70 -5.22
CA THR A 181 -26.31 19.63 -6.19
C THR A 181 -25.80 18.30 -5.63
N PRO A 182 -26.62 17.23 -5.61
CA PRO A 182 -26.19 15.87 -5.30
C PRO A 182 -25.67 15.18 -6.57
N GLU A 183 -25.02 15.90 -7.48
CA GLU A 183 -24.19 15.26 -8.48
C GLU A 183 -22.84 14.98 -7.81
N ARG A 184 -22.57 13.69 -7.62
CA ARG A 184 -21.29 13.21 -7.09
C ARG A 184 -20.18 13.89 -7.91
N PRO A 185 -19.12 14.46 -7.29
CA PRO A 185 -17.94 14.81 -8.05
C PRO A 185 -17.32 13.48 -8.48
N ASN A 186 -17.69 13.02 -9.68
CA ASN A 186 -16.92 12.02 -10.37
C ASN A 186 -15.56 12.63 -10.66
N ALA A 187 -14.50 11.84 -10.53
CA ALA A 187 -13.12 12.26 -10.71
C ALA A 187 -12.76 12.67 -12.16
N SER A 188 -13.74 13.07 -12.97
CA SER A 188 -13.63 13.38 -14.40
C SER A 188 -13.54 14.87 -14.73
N ASP A 189 -13.78 15.79 -13.78
CA ASP A 189 -13.94 17.21 -14.12
C ASP A 189 -12.65 18.03 -14.01
N LEU A 190 -11.50 17.38 -14.24
CA LEU A 190 -10.24 18.03 -14.55
C LEU A 190 -9.78 17.60 -15.94
N ASP A 191 -10.48 18.07 -16.98
CA ASP A 191 -9.85 18.75 -18.12
C ASP A 191 -10.85 19.01 -19.27
N SER A 192 -10.91 20.30 -19.64
CA SER A 192 -11.17 20.85 -20.98
C SER A 192 -12.55 20.73 -21.64
N ASP A 193 -13.20 21.90 -21.70
CA ASP A 193 -14.18 22.34 -22.69
C ASP A 193 -13.84 21.92 -24.14
N SER A 194 -14.77 21.22 -24.78
CA SER A 194 -15.08 21.45 -26.20
C SER A 194 -16.45 20.85 -26.56
N ASP A 195 -17.38 21.75 -26.90
CA ASP A 195 -18.71 21.49 -27.43
C ASP A 195 -18.69 20.53 -28.63
N LEU A 196 -19.72 19.67 -28.78
CA LEU A 196 -20.44 19.42 -30.04
C LEU A 196 -21.64 18.48 -29.83
N ASP A 197 -22.80 18.90 -30.33
CA ASP A 197 -24.11 18.24 -30.31
C ASP A 197 -24.17 16.88 -31.04
N GLY A 198 -25.02 15.95 -30.57
CA GLY A 198 -25.36 14.75 -31.34
C GLY A 198 -26.25 13.73 -30.63
N ASN A 199 -27.54 13.75 -30.98
CA ASN A 199 -28.65 12.89 -30.58
C ASN A 199 -28.44 11.37 -30.87
N GLY A 200 -28.87 10.47 -29.97
CA GLY A 200 -28.97 9.03 -30.26
C GLY A 200 -29.35 8.19 -29.03
N ASP A 201 -30.49 7.50 -29.13
CA ASP A 201 -31.11 6.64 -28.13
C ASP A 201 -30.32 5.33 -27.83
N ASP A 202 -30.79 4.62 -26.81
CA ASP A 202 -30.68 3.17 -26.54
C ASP A 202 -29.74 2.67 -25.40
N GLU A 203 -30.41 2.40 -24.27
CA GLU A 203 -30.29 1.25 -23.34
C GLU A 203 -28.93 0.87 -22.74
N GLU A 204 -28.68 1.32 -21.50
CA GLU A 204 -27.78 0.62 -20.57
C GLU A 204 -28.59 -0.25 -19.60
N GLU A 205 -28.63 -1.56 -19.86
CA GLU A 205 -28.93 -2.58 -18.86
C GLU A 205 -27.93 -2.48 -17.71
N CYS A 206 -28.38 -2.04 -16.54
CA CYS A 206 -27.64 -2.13 -15.29
C CYS A 206 -27.44 -3.61 -14.91
N LEU A 207 -26.33 -4.22 -15.33
CA LEU A 207 -25.88 -5.55 -14.92
C LEU A 207 -25.27 -5.53 -13.50
N PHE A 208 -26.02 -5.03 -12.52
CA PHE A 208 -25.71 -5.14 -11.09
C PHE A 208 -26.99 -5.33 -10.28
N ASP A 209 -27.78 -6.34 -10.65
CA ASP A 209 -28.85 -6.87 -9.81
C ASP A 209 -28.25 -7.82 -8.76
N LEU A 210 -27.74 -7.25 -7.66
CA LEU A 210 -27.49 -7.99 -6.43
C LEU A 210 -28.81 -8.11 -5.67
N GLN A 211 -29.61 -9.11 -6.03
CA GLN A 211 -30.76 -9.50 -5.23
C GLN A 211 -30.31 -10.02 -3.87
N ASP A 212 -30.84 -9.33 -2.86
CA ASP A 212 -30.82 -9.66 -1.45
C ASP A 212 -31.12 -11.15 -1.19
N ARG A 213 -30.24 -11.81 -0.43
CA ARG A 213 -30.62 -12.98 0.36
C ARG A 213 -30.45 -12.64 1.84
N GLU A 214 -31.59 -12.36 2.46
CA GLU A 214 -31.77 -12.31 3.91
C GLU A 214 -31.36 -13.65 4.56
N PHE A 215 -30.85 -13.54 5.79
CA PHE A 215 -30.66 -14.65 6.73
C PHE A 215 -31.98 -15.07 7.37
#